data_AF-A0AAP5H6N3-F1
#
_entry.id   AF-A0AAP5H6N3-F1
#
_cell.length_a   1.000
_cell.length_b   1.000
_cell.length_c   1.000
_cell.angle_alpha   90.00
_cell.angle_beta   90.00
_cell.angle_gamma   90.00
#
_symmetry.space_group_name_H-M   'P 1'
#
loop_
_entity.id
_entity.type
_entity.pdbx_description
1 polymer ?
#
loop_
_entity_poly.entity_id
_entity_poly.type
_entity_poly.pdbx_seq_one_letter_code
_entity_poly.pdbx_strand_id
1 'polypeptide(L)' 'MSKAKAGVDKNLQNVAADLEQTAVNSHHAQQIQQDVNDRRHQDSLNHDKTEDMNPSHS' A
#
# COMPACT_ATOMS: atom_id res chain seq x y z
N MET A 1 -6.90 -4.33 13.68
CA MET A 1 -6.76 -2.88 13.40
C MET A 1 -5.33 -2.43 13.72
N SER A 2 -4.48 -2.29 12.71
CA SER A 2 -3.11 -1.79 12.91
C SER A 2 -3.15 -0.37 13.52
N LYS A 3 -2.52 -0.23 14.69
CA LYS A 3 -2.37 1.04 15.40
C LYS A 3 -1.43 1.91 14.58
N ALA A 4 -1.98 2.84 13.80
CA ALA A 4 -1.20 3.93 13.25
C ALA A 4 -0.53 4.67 14.42
N LYS A 5 0.77 4.99 14.30
CA LYS A 5 1.48 5.81 15.30
C LYS A 5 0.64 7.06 15.59
N ALA A 6 0.43 7.37 16.86
CA ALA A 6 -0.30 8.57 17.28
C ALA A 6 0.29 9.80 16.59
N GLY A 7 -0.54 10.53 15.83
CA GLY A 7 -0.15 11.72 15.07
C GLY A 7 0.07 11.52 13.56
N VAL A 8 0.04 10.29 13.05
CA VAL A 8 0.11 10.02 11.60
C VAL A 8 -1.28 9.71 11.06
N ASP A 9 -1.85 10.64 10.30
CA ASP A 9 -3.06 10.38 9.53
C ASP A 9 -2.79 9.22 8.56
N LYS A 10 -3.61 8.16 8.64
CA LYS A 10 -3.50 7.00 7.74
C LYS A 10 -3.58 7.41 6.27
N ASN A 11 -4.33 8.47 5.96
CA ASN A 11 -4.48 8.98 4.60
C ASN A 11 -3.25 9.75 4.12
N LEU A 12 -2.36 10.17 5.02
CA LEU A 12 -1.13 10.91 4.70
C LEU A 12 0.13 10.04 4.71
N GLN A 13 0.00 8.74 4.97
CA GLN A 13 1.16 7.83 5.07
C GLN A 13 1.97 7.72 3.78
N ASN A 14 1.32 7.88 2.63
CA ASN A 14 1.95 7.74 1.32
C ASN A 14 2.42 9.09 0.74
N VAL A 15 1.96 10.21 1.31
CA VAL A 15 2.23 11.56 0.76
C VAL A 15 3.71 11.90 0.80
N ALA A 16 4.44 11.47 1.84
CA ALA A 16 5.88 11.68 1.91
C ALA A 16 6.63 10.91 0.81
N ALA A 17 6.24 9.67 0.54
CA ALA A 17 6.86 8.85 -0.50
C ALA A 17 6.61 9.40 -1.92
N ASP A 18 5.41 9.96 -2.15
CA ASP A 18 5.07 10.61 -3.43
C ASP A 18 5.81 11.94 -3.61
N LEU A 19 6.06 12.69 -2.54
CA LEU A 19 6.82 13.95 -2.57
C LEU A 19 8.33 13.75 -2.75
N GLU A 20 8.87 12.61 -2.30
CA GLU A 20 10.29 12.27 -2.41
C GLU A 20 10.66 11.61 -3.76
N GLN A 21 9.72 11.45 -4.69
CA GLN A 21 10.03 10.86 -6.00
C GLN A 21 10.94 11.75 -6.84
N THR A 22 12.15 11.25 -7.10
CA THR A 22 13.08 11.86 -8.06
C THR A 22 12.44 11.91 -9.45
N ALA A 23 12.52 13.06 -10.11
CA ALA A 23 12.05 13.20 -11.49
C ALA A 23 12.86 12.29 -12.41
N VAL A 24 12.19 11.35 -13.08
CA VAL A 24 12.80 10.38 -13.99
C VAL A 24 12.22 10.53 -15.40
N ASN A 25 12.89 9.94 -16.39
CA ASN A 25 12.37 9.96 -17.77
C ASN A 25 11.05 9.19 -17.89
N SER A 26 10.29 9.48 -18.96
CA SER A 26 8.94 8.93 -19.17
C SER A 26 8.87 7.41 -19.20
N HIS A 27 9.87 6.76 -19.79
CA HIS A 27 9.94 5.30 -19.85
C HIS A 27 10.13 4.69 -18.46
N HIS A 28 11.02 5.25 -17.65
CA HIS A 28 11.26 4.77 -16.30
C HIS A 28 10.06 5.03 -15.39
N ALA A 29 9.38 6.17 -15.53
CA ALA A 29 8.13 6.43 -14.83
C ALA A 29 7.04 5.39 -15.18
N GLN A 30 6.94 4.98 -16.45
CA GLN A 30 6.02 3.92 -16.86
C GLN A 30 6.36 2.57 -16.25
N GLN A 31 7.65 2.24 -16.08
CA GLN A 31 8.09 1.01 -15.40
C GLN A 31 7.71 1.04 -13.91
N ILE A 32 8.02 2.14 -13.22
CA ILE A 32 7.65 2.31 -11.80
C ILE A 32 6.13 2.21 -11.61
N GLN A 33 5.35 2.81 -12.51
CA GLN A 33 3.90 2.75 -12.42
C GLN A 33 3.36 1.32 -12.62
N GLN A 34 3.96 0.53 -13.52
CA GLN A 34 3.63 -0.89 -13.68
C GLN A 34 3.94 -1.67 -12.39
N ASP A 35 5.15 -1.50 -11.83
CA ASP A 35 5.55 -2.17 -10.59
C ASP A 35 4.63 -1.81 -9.40
N VAL A 36 4.20 -0.55 -9.31
CA VAL A 36 3.25 -0.09 -8.28
C VAL A 36 1.87 -0.72 -8.48
N ASN A 37 1.39 -0.79 -9.73
CA ASN A 37 0.09 -1.39 -10.04
C ASN A 37 0.08 -2.89 -9.74
N ASP A 38 1.15 -3.61 -10.11
CA ASP A 38 1.30 -5.03 -9.85
C ASP A 38 1.31 -5.32 -8.34
N ARG A 39 2.02 -4.49 -7.56
CA ARG A 39 2.02 -4.59 -6.10
C ARG A 39 0.64 -4.35 -5.50
N ARG A 40 -0.08 -3.30 -5.92
CA ARG A 40 -1.45 -3.02 -5.45
C ARG A 40 -2.41 -4.15 -5.78
N HIS A 41 -2.27 -4.75 -6.96
CA HIS A 41 -3.06 -5.91 -7.37
C HIS A 41 -2.80 -7.13 -6.48
N GLN A 42 -1.53 -7.44 -6.20
CA GLN A 42 -1.17 -8.52 -5.27
C GLN A 42 -1.65 -8.25 -3.85
N ASP A 43 -1.51 -7.02 -3.35
CA ASP A 43 -2.01 -6.62 -2.03
C ASP A 43 -3.53 -6.77 -1.96
N SER A 44 -4.26 -6.41 -3.03
CA SER A 44 -5.72 -6.61 -3.12
C SER A 44 -6.09 -8.10 -3.05
N LEU A 45 -5.38 -8.95 -3.79
CA LEU A 45 -5.60 -10.41 -3.76
C LEU A 45 -5.27 -11.02 -2.40
N ASN A 46 -4.27 -10.49 -1.70
CA ASN A 46 -3.89 -10.94 -0.36
C ASN A 46 -4.87 -10.43 0.70
N HIS A 47 -5.42 -9.24 0.52
CA HIS A 47 -6.41 -8.64 1.41
C HIS A 47 -7.75 -9.40 1.38
N ASP A 48 -8.09 -10.02 0.25
CA ASP A 48 -9.32 -10.82 0.10
C ASP A 48 -9.23 -12.22 0.73
N LYS A 49 -8.02 -12.66 1.16
CA LYS A 49 -7.82 -13.97 1.81
C LYS A 49 -7.85 -13.92 3.34
N THR A 50 -8.24 -12.80 3.94
CA THR A 50 -8.55 -12.77 5.38
C THR A 50 -9.99 -13.22 5.61
N GLU A 51 -10.33 -14.43 5.16
CA GLU A 51 -11.55 -15.13 5.57
C GLU A 51 -11.42 -15.42 7.07
N ASP A 52 -12.18 -14.65 7.84
CA ASP A 52 -12.67 -14.91 9.20
C ASP A 52 -11.64 -15.39 10.24
N MET A 53 -10.93 -14.45 10.88
CA MET A 53 -10.45 -14.66 12.25
C MET A 53 -11.66 -14.68 13.18
N ASN A 54 -12.38 -15.80 13.20
CA ASN A 54 -13.42 -16.09 14.18
C ASN A 54 -12.79 -16.08 15.59
N PRO A 55 -13.17 -15.18 16.52
CA PRO A 55 -12.68 -15.19 17.90
C PRO A 55 -13.35 -16.26 18.79
N SER A 56 -14.12 -17.20 18.22
CA SER A 56 -14.89 -18.22 18.95
C SER A 56 -14.28 -19.64 18.88
N HIS A 57 -12.95 -19.79 18.85
CA HIS A 57 -12.34 -21.04 19.28
C HIS A 57 -12.17 -21.04 20.81
N SER A 58 -12.95 -21.90 21.47
CA SER A 58 -12.90 -22.22 22.90
C SER A 58 -11.58 -22.81 23.35
#